data_AF-A0A2N3ESL1-F1
#
_entry.id   AF-A0A2N3ESL1-F1
#
_cell.length_a   1.000
_cell.length_b   1.000
_cell.length_c   1.000
_cell.angle_alpha   90.00
_cell.angle_beta   90.00
_cell.angle_gamma   90.00
#
_symmetry.space_group_name_H-M   'P 1'
#
loop_
_entity.id
_entity.type
_entity.pdbx_description
1 polymer ?
#
loop_
_entity_poly.entity_id
_entity_poly.type
_entity_poly.pdbx_seq_one_letter_code
_entity_poly.pdbx_strand_id
1 'polypeptide(L)'
;MSVTILSLVLLAGALLACGLPLWRGTARPLGRGLEDDAPLHRWESERTRLIGQLQDNDMALAEGRVTPAAHAATATRLGEEAEAVMDRLRAARRAFAPTEHAPPPGRAGTALALVATAALTVGSAYLARWQDIDLVGSPHADGRVPIDIAGAMPADGGLGAGAPDIGAMVAGLEARVAEGGASADEIKMLLRSYDTLGRIEEARAVLDAAIERFPNDPEFRLGWLRAAVSVPQPDDGARALALAEGLIAEMPDLLEAHWYRGLYLIEADRTDEARNALMWLAPRLPAESPAHRAVAARLEALAGAAN
;
A
#
# COMPACT_ATOMS: atom_id res chain seq x y z
N MET A 1 39.05 -8.39 39.60
CA MET A 1 39.89 -8.75 38.42
C MET A 1 39.32 -9.92 37.61
N SER A 2 38.78 -10.96 38.24
CA SER A 2 38.31 -12.16 37.52
C SER A 2 37.09 -11.90 36.61
N VAL A 3 36.17 -11.04 37.04
CA VAL A 3 34.94 -10.73 36.29
C VAL A 3 35.24 -9.94 35.02
N THR A 4 36.10 -8.92 35.09
CA THR A 4 36.48 -8.08 33.94
C THR A 4 37.21 -8.86 32.85
N ILE A 5 38.04 -9.84 33.25
CA ILE A 5 38.74 -10.72 32.31
C ILE A 5 37.73 -11.65 31.61
N LEU A 6 36.77 -12.20 32.35
CA LEU A 6 35.71 -13.05 31.78
C LEU A 6 34.83 -12.28 30.78
N SER A 7 34.48 -11.03 31.09
CA SER A 7 33.70 -10.15 30.20
C SER A 7 34.44 -9.85 28.89
N LEU A 8 35.75 -9.58 28.96
CA LEU A 8 36.58 -9.31 27.78
C LEU A 8 36.70 -10.55 26.87
N VAL A 9 36.85 -11.74 27.46
CA VAL A 9 36.93 -13.00 26.70
C VAL A 9 35.60 -13.30 25.99
N LEU A 10 34.47 -13.08 26.67
CA LEU A 10 33.14 -13.26 26.06
C LEU A 10 32.89 -12.25 24.93
N LEU A 11 33.28 -10.99 25.12
CA LEU A 11 33.15 -9.95 24.09
C LEU A 11 34.00 -10.27 22.86
N ALA A 12 35.25 -10.69 23.06
CA ALA A 12 36.14 -11.10 21.98
C ALA A 12 35.60 -12.32 21.22
N GLY A 13 35.02 -13.30 21.93
CA GLY A 13 34.37 -14.45 21.33
C GLY A 13 33.14 -14.10 20.49
N ALA A 14 32.31 -13.17 20.97
CA ALA A 14 31.13 -12.69 20.23
C ALA A 14 31.54 -11.92 18.98
N LEU A 15 32.53 -11.04 19.07
CA LEU A 15 33.07 -10.30 17.92
C LEU A 15 33.66 -11.25 16.86
N LEU A 16 34.40 -12.28 17.29
CA LEU A 16 34.92 -13.31 16.38
C LEU A 16 33.80 -14.11 15.71
N ALA A 17 32.76 -14.51 16.45
CA ALA A 17 31.63 -15.26 15.89
C ALA A 17 30.81 -14.44 14.89
N CYS A 18 30.62 -13.14 15.13
CA CYS A 18 29.93 -12.23 14.22
C CYS A 18 30.81 -11.79 13.03
N GLY A 19 32.12 -11.67 13.21
CA GLY A 19 33.07 -11.27 12.16
C GLY A 19 33.50 -12.41 11.23
N LEU A 20 33.50 -13.66 11.71
CA LEU A 20 33.88 -14.83 10.91
C LEU A 20 33.11 -14.99 9.58
N PRO A 21 31.77 -14.82 9.53
CA PRO A 21 31.02 -14.92 8.28
C PRO A 21 31.29 -13.76 7.31
N LEU A 22 31.78 -12.61 7.80
CA LEU A 22 32.18 -11.49 6.94
C LEU A 22 33.56 -11.71 6.30
N TRP A 23 34.47 -12.40 7.00
CA TRP A 23 35.81 -12.75 6.47
C TRP A 23 35.83 -14.03 5.65
N ARG A 24 34.95 -14.98 5.92
CA ARG A 24 34.70 -16.11 5.02
C ARG A 24 33.85 -15.58 3.88
N GLY A 25 34.49 -15.04 2.84
CA GLY A 25 33.92 -14.41 1.64
C GLY A 25 32.96 -15.28 0.82
N THR A 26 31.93 -15.86 1.45
CA THR A 26 30.72 -16.29 0.77
C THR A 26 29.98 -15.02 0.39
N ALA A 27 30.36 -14.46 -0.75
CA ALA A 27 29.56 -13.49 -1.47
C ALA A 27 28.23 -14.17 -1.81
N ARG A 28 27.29 -14.18 -0.86
CA ARG A 28 25.89 -14.22 -1.24
C ARG A 28 25.72 -13.04 -2.19
N PRO A 29 25.21 -13.25 -3.42
CA PRO A 29 24.86 -12.13 -4.25
C PRO A 29 23.93 -11.28 -3.41
N LEU A 30 24.40 -10.10 -3.02
CA LEU A 30 23.54 -9.09 -2.40
C LEU A 30 22.36 -9.00 -3.36
N GLY A 31 21.16 -9.30 -2.86
CA GLY A 31 19.95 -9.18 -3.68
C GLY A 31 20.03 -7.84 -4.36
N ARG A 32 19.99 -7.85 -5.71
CA ARG A 32 20.01 -6.63 -6.51
C ARG A 32 19.00 -5.67 -5.89
N GLY A 33 19.49 -4.53 -5.42
CA GLY A 33 18.66 -3.56 -4.72
C GLY A 33 17.52 -3.05 -5.61
N LEU A 34 16.56 -2.37 -4.98
CA LEU A 34 15.45 -1.69 -5.65
C LEU A 34 15.87 -0.67 -6.73
N GLU A 35 17.17 -0.44 -6.94
CA GLU A 35 17.72 0.43 -7.97
C GLU A 35 17.75 -0.22 -9.37
N ASP A 36 17.50 -1.53 -9.48
CA ASP A 36 17.51 -2.26 -10.75
C ASP A 36 16.09 -2.33 -11.38
N ASP A 37 15.36 -1.21 -11.41
CA ASP A 37 14.06 -1.03 -12.11
C ASP A 37 14.18 -1.07 -13.65
N ALA A 38 15.40 -1.25 -14.15
CA ALA A 38 15.73 -1.34 -15.57
C ALA A 38 14.93 -2.40 -16.37
N PRO A 39 14.50 -3.56 -15.83
CA PRO A 39 13.66 -4.51 -16.57
C PRO A 39 12.22 -4.02 -16.73
N LEU A 40 11.66 -3.38 -15.70
CA LEU A 40 10.28 -2.89 -15.70
C LEU A 40 10.17 -1.70 -16.65
N HIS A 41 11.09 -0.75 -16.57
CA HIS A 41 11.15 0.40 -17.48
C HIS A 41 11.37 -0.02 -18.94
N ARG A 42 12.21 -1.04 -19.18
CA ARG A 42 12.38 -1.62 -20.53
C ARG A 42 11.11 -2.29 -21.04
N TRP A 43 10.32 -2.90 -20.16
CA TRP A 43 9.06 -3.51 -20.57
C TRP A 43 8.00 -2.45 -20.88
N GLU A 44 7.89 -1.41 -20.06
CA GLU A 44 6.95 -0.30 -20.28
C GLU A 44 7.25 0.46 -21.58
N SER A 45 8.53 0.67 -21.91
CA SER A 45 8.94 1.29 -23.17
C SER A 45 8.62 0.42 -24.39
N GLU A 46 8.87 -0.89 -24.31
CA GLU A 46 8.53 -1.84 -25.38
C GLU A 46 7.02 -1.95 -25.60
N ARG A 47 6.23 -1.97 -24.52
CA ARG A 47 4.76 -1.94 -24.60
C ARG A 47 4.27 -0.67 -25.29
N THR A 48 4.77 0.48 -24.87
CA THR A 48 4.40 1.77 -25.44
C THR A 48 4.76 1.85 -26.92
N ARG A 49 5.94 1.36 -27.31
CA ARG A 49 6.40 1.27 -28.71
C ARG A 49 5.44 0.43 -29.57
N LEU A 50 5.10 -0.78 -29.14
CA LEU A 50 4.24 -1.69 -29.91
C LEU A 50 2.82 -1.15 -30.07
N ILE A 51 2.26 -0.54 -29.02
CA ILE A 51 0.94 0.10 -29.06
C ILE A 51 0.95 1.25 -30.08
N GLY A 52 1.97 2.12 -30.04
CA GLY A 52 2.11 3.21 -31.00
C GLY A 52 2.19 2.71 -32.44
N GLN A 53 2.97 1.67 -32.71
CA GLN A 53 3.10 1.10 -34.06
C GLN A 53 1.81 0.47 -34.58
N LEU A 54 1.00 -0.13 -33.71
CA LEU A 54 -0.33 -0.64 -34.07
C LEU A 54 -1.29 0.51 -34.42
N GLN A 55 -1.32 1.56 -33.59
CA GLN A 55 -2.15 2.74 -33.84
C GLN A 55 -1.76 3.47 -35.12
N ASP A 56 -0.46 3.60 -35.40
CA ASP A 56 0.05 4.19 -36.64
C ASP A 56 -0.34 3.37 -37.87
N ASN A 57 -0.32 2.03 -37.76
CA ASN A 57 -0.75 1.13 -38.83
C ASN A 57 -2.27 1.26 -39.09
N ASP A 58 -3.09 1.34 -38.04
CA ASP A 58 -4.53 1.54 -38.14
C ASP A 58 -4.87 2.89 -38.75
N MET A 59 -4.17 3.95 -38.34
CA MET A 59 -4.31 5.30 -38.91
C MET A 59 -3.94 5.30 -40.39
N ALA A 60 -2.84 4.65 -40.76
CA ALA A 60 -2.38 4.60 -42.14
C ALA A 60 -3.36 3.81 -43.05
N LEU A 61 -4.06 2.80 -42.51
CA LEU A 61 -5.16 2.12 -43.22
C LEU A 61 -6.36 3.05 -43.38
N ALA A 62 -6.76 3.77 -42.32
CA ALA A 62 -7.89 4.71 -42.35
C ALA A 62 -7.66 5.86 -43.35
N GLU A 63 -6.43 6.34 -43.47
CA GLU A 63 -6.01 7.38 -44.42
C GLU A 63 -5.79 6.85 -45.85
N GLY A 64 -5.93 5.53 -46.06
CA GLY A 64 -5.69 4.91 -47.37
C GLY A 64 -4.23 4.90 -47.82
N ARG A 65 -3.27 5.15 -46.91
CA ARG A 65 -1.83 5.13 -47.20
C ARG A 65 -1.29 3.70 -47.36
N VAL A 66 -2.00 2.70 -46.84
CA VAL A 66 -1.60 1.29 -46.90
C VAL A 66 -2.78 0.42 -47.34
N THR A 67 -2.49 -0.65 -48.07
CA THR A 67 -3.52 -1.61 -48.48
C THR A 67 -3.94 -2.49 -47.29
N PRO A 68 -5.17 -3.04 -47.27
CA PRO A 68 -5.61 -3.96 -46.22
C PRO A 68 -4.69 -5.17 -46.03
N ALA A 69 -4.10 -5.69 -47.12
CA ALA A 69 -3.16 -6.80 -47.07
C ALA A 69 -1.84 -6.42 -46.37
N ALA A 70 -1.33 -5.21 -46.61
CA ALA A 70 -0.12 -4.71 -45.97
C ALA A 70 -0.34 -4.32 -44.51
N HIS A 71 -1.52 -3.80 -44.16
CA HIS A 71 -1.95 -3.60 -42.77
C HIS A 71 -1.97 -4.92 -41.99
N ALA A 72 -2.61 -5.96 -42.55
CA ALA A 72 -2.70 -7.28 -41.92
C ALA A 72 -1.32 -7.91 -41.73
N ALA A 73 -0.43 -7.83 -42.74
CA ALA A 73 0.95 -8.33 -42.62
C ALA A 73 1.73 -7.61 -41.51
N THR A 74 1.54 -6.30 -41.37
CA THR A 74 2.18 -5.50 -40.32
C THR A 74 1.64 -5.86 -38.94
N ALA A 75 0.33 -6.04 -38.80
CA ALA A 75 -0.31 -6.44 -37.56
C ALA A 75 0.17 -7.83 -37.09
N THR A 76 0.26 -8.81 -38.00
CA THR A 76 0.79 -10.15 -37.69
C THR A 76 2.22 -10.08 -37.16
N ARG A 77 3.10 -9.35 -37.85
CA ARG A 77 4.50 -9.18 -37.42
C ARG A 77 4.61 -8.52 -36.03
N LEU A 78 3.82 -7.48 -35.77
CA LEU A 78 3.81 -6.83 -34.45
C LEU A 78 3.27 -7.75 -33.35
N GLY A 79 2.30 -8.61 -33.67
CA GLY A 79 1.81 -9.66 -32.78
C GLY A 79 2.88 -10.68 -32.41
N GLU A 80 3.64 -11.19 -33.39
CA GLU A 80 4.77 -12.09 -33.17
C GLU A 80 5.86 -11.45 -32.30
N GLU A 81 6.14 -10.16 -32.51
CA GLU A 81 7.10 -9.41 -31.69
C GLU A 81 6.63 -9.26 -30.24
N ALA A 82 5.34 -9.00 -30.02
CA ALA A 82 4.74 -8.93 -28.69
C ALA A 82 4.81 -10.27 -27.95
N GLU A 83 4.53 -11.39 -28.63
CA GLU A 83 4.66 -12.74 -28.06
C GLU A 83 6.11 -13.03 -27.65
N ALA A 84 7.08 -12.69 -28.51
CA ALA A 84 8.50 -12.87 -28.21
C ALA A 84 8.98 -12.03 -27.02
N VAL A 85 8.40 -10.84 -26.79
CA VAL A 85 8.66 -10.02 -25.60
C VAL A 85 8.05 -10.65 -24.35
N MET A 86 6.83 -11.18 -24.45
CA MET A 86 6.17 -11.86 -23.33
C MET A 86 6.90 -13.13 -22.89
N ASP A 87 7.46 -13.89 -23.84
CA ASP A 87 8.26 -15.07 -23.52
C ASP A 87 9.58 -14.71 -22.81
N ARG A 88 10.23 -13.63 -23.23
CA ARG A 88 11.40 -13.10 -22.53
C ARG A 88 11.05 -12.66 -21.10
N LEU A 89 9.90 -12.03 -20.89
CA LEU A 89 9.45 -11.64 -19.56
C LEU A 89 9.14 -12.86 -18.68
N ARG A 90 8.50 -13.89 -19.22
CA ARG A 90 8.25 -15.15 -18.51
C ARG A 90 9.56 -15.84 -18.12
N ALA A 91 10.55 -15.86 -19.02
CA ALA A 91 11.87 -16.41 -18.74
C ALA A 91 12.59 -15.63 -17.63
N ALA A 92 12.54 -14.29 -17.69
CA ALA A 92 13.10 -13.43 -16.65
C ALA A 92 12.42 -13.70 -15.30
N ARG A 93 11.07 -13.74 -15.26
CA ARG A 93 10.30 -14.04 -14.04
C ARG A 93 10.65 -15.39 -13.43
N ARG A 94 10.91 -16.42 -14.26
CA ARG A 94 11.38 -17.73 -13.77
C ARG A 94 12.78 -17.66 -13.17
N ALA A 95 13.66 -16.83 -13.72
CA ALA A 95 14.98 -16.57 -13.11
C ALA A 95 14.89 -15.83 -11.76
N PHE A 96 13.78 -15.11 -11.52
CA PHE A 96 13.47 -14.46 -10.24
C PHE A 96 12.63 -15.32 -9.28
N ALA A 97 12.23 -16.54 -9.67
CA ALA A 97 11.58 -17.45 -8.73
C ALA A 97 12.61 -17.85 -7.65
N PRO A 98 12.26 -17.75 -6.35
CA PRO A 98 13.19 -18.09 -5.27
C PRO A 98 13.66 -19.53 -5.47
N THR A 99 14.97 -19.71 -5.63
CA THR A 99 15.58 -21.05 -5.61
C THR A 99 15.22 -21.71 -4.29
N GLU A 100 14.52 -22.85 -4.37
CA GLU A 100 14.14 -23.65 -3.23
C GLU A 100 15.33 -23.88 -2.28
N HIS A 101 15.10 -23.58 -1.01
CA HIS A 101 15.81 -24.11 0.16
C HIS A 101 17.34 -24.16 0.07
N ALA A 102 17.99 -23.03 0.34
CA ALA A 102 19.33 -23.08 0.91
C ALA A 102 19.30 -23.94 2.20
N PRO A 103 20.21 -24.91 2.39
CA PRO A 103 20.22 -25.73 3.59
C PRO A 103 20.39 -24.81 4.83
N PRO A 104 19.68 -25.11 5.94
CA PRO A 104 19.73 -24.26 7.12
C PRO A 104 21.18 -24.14 7.64
N PRO A 105 21.58 -22.96 8.15
CA PRO A 105 22.91 -22.78 8.73
C PRO A 105 23.13 -23.83 9.83
N GLY A 106 24.31 -24.46 9.80
CA GLY A 106 24.65 -25.56 10.70
C GLY A 106 24.40 -25.20 12.18
N ARG A 107 23.80 -26.14 12.92
CA ARG A 107 23.31 -26.02 14.31
C ARG A 107 24.28 -25.37 15.32
N ALA A 108 25.58 -25.35 15.02
CA ALA A 108 26.58 -24.70 15.85
C ALA A 108 26.49 -23.16 15.83
N GLY A 109 26.11 -22.56 14.69
CA GLY A 109 25.99 -21.11 14.55
C GLY A 109 24.77 -20.53 15.27
N THR A 110 23.64 -21.24 15.23
CA THR A 110 22.40 -20.83 15.92
C THR A 110 22.50 -20.98 17.43
N ALA A 111 23.21 -21.99 17.94
CA ALA A 111 23.43 -22.15 19.37
C ALA A 111 24.31 -21.04 19.96
N LEU A 112 25.38 -20.64 19.26
CA LEU A 112 26.26 -19.56 19.70
C LEU A 112 25.57 -18.19 19.69
N ALA A 113 24.73 -17.94 18.67
CA ALA A 113 23.91 -16.74 18.63
C ALA A 113 22.93 -16.70 19.81
N LEU A 114 22.20 -17.78 20.11
CA LEU A 114 21.27 -17.85 21.23
C LEU A 114 21.94 -17.61 22.59
N VAL A 115 23.15 -18.17 22.81
CA VAL A 115 23.90 -17.96 24.05
C VAL A 115 24.36 -16.49 24.18
N ALA A 116 24.79 -15.87 23.08
CA ALA A 116 25.17 -14.45 23.08
C ALA A 116 23.97 -13.54 23.35
N THR A 117 22.81 -13.82 22.75
CA THR A 117 21.59 -13.04 23.01
C THR A 117 21.12 -13.21 24.45
N ALA A 118 21.19 -14.44 25.01
CA ALA A 118 20.83 -14.72 26.40
C ALA A 118 21.77 -14.02 27.40
N ALA A 119 23.08 -13.99 27.12
CA ALA A 119 24.04 -13.27 27.94
C ALA A 119 23.82 -11.75 27.92
N LEU A 120 23.43 -11.20 26.76
CA LEU A 120 23.08 -9.79 26.61
C LEU A 120 21.77 -9.43 27.33
N THR A 121 20.74 -10.28 27.28
CA THR A 121 19.47 -10.04 28.00
C THR A 121 19.59 -10.19 29.51
N VAL A 122 20.37 -11.15 30.00
CA VAL A 122 20.63 -11.27 31.46
C VAL A 122 21.51 -10.11 31.95
N GLY A 123 22.50 -9.68 31.16
CA GLY A 123 23.34 -8.52 31.46
C GLY A 123 22.57 -7.20 31.48
N SER A 124 21.65 -6.99 30.51
CA SER A 124 20.80 -5.79 30.47
C SER A 124 19.76 -5.77 31.58
N ALA A 125 19.17 -6.92 31.94
CA ALA A 125 18.24 -7.02 33.06
C ALA A 125 18.90 -6.71 34.42
N TYR A 126 20.17 -7.08 34.60
CA TYR A 126 20.91 -6.77 35.83
C TYR A 126 21.27 -5.28 35.95
N LEU A 127 21.59 -4.61 34.84
CA LEU A 127 21.85 -3.17 34.79
C LEU A 127 20.55 -2.34 34.91
N ALA A 128 19.44 -2.81 34.33
CA ALA A 128 18.13 -2.17 34.45
C ALA A 128 17.59 -2.23 35.90
N ARG A 129 17.91 -3.28 36.67
CA ARG A 129 17.52 -3.39 38.09
C ARG A 129 18.17 -2.37 39.02
N TRP A 130 19.15 -1.60 38.53
CA TRP A 130 19.81 -0.52 39.30
C TRP A 130 19.20 0.85 39.05
N GLN A 131 18.36 0.99 38.02
CA GLN A 131 17.64 2.22 37.70
C GLN A 131 16.13 1.93 37.72
N ASP A 132 15.60 1.98 38.93
CA ASP A 132 14.26 1.59 39.30
C ASP A 132 13.20 2.59 38.80
N ILE A 133 12.42 2.17 37.80
CA ILE A 133 11.03 2.59 37.60
C ILE A 133 10.23 1.28 37.60
N ASP A 134 9.51 1.04 38.70
CA ASP A 134 8.70 -0.16 38.91
C ASP A 134 7.52 -0.21 37.92
N LEU A 135 7.68 -1.02 36.88
CA LEU A 135 6.67 -1.35 35.87
C LEU A 135 6.19 -2.81 35.98
N VAL A 136 6.54 -3.52 37.07
CA VAL A 136 6.28 -4.97 37.18
C VAL A 136 5.00 -5.28 37.96
N GLY A 137 4.37 -4.28 38.60
CA GLY A 137 3.04 -4.38 39.17
C GLY A 137 1.91 -4.17 38.16
N SER A 138 1.78 -5.02 37.14
CA SER A 138 0.55 -5.04 36.32
C SER A 138 -0.60 -5.66 37.15
N PRO A 139 -1.77 -4.99 37.32
CA PRO A 139 -2.91 -5.50 38.11
C PRO A 139 -3.55 -6.79 37.58
N HIS A 140 -2.99 -7.36 36.51
CA HIS A 140 -3.54 -8.46 35.74
C HIS A 140 -2.72 -9.76 35.85
N ALA A 141 -1.70 -9.81 36.73
CA ALA A 141 -0.81 -10.96 36.89
C ALA A 141 -1.51 -12.24 37.41
N ASP A 142 -2.72 -12.12 37.97
CA ASP A 142 -3.41 -13.24 38.61
C ASP A 142 -4.36 -14.01 37.67
N GLY A 143 -4.42 -13.63 36.38
CA GLY A 143 -5.04 -14.45 35.32
C GLY A 143 -6.52 -14.81 35.48
N ARG A 144 -7.26 -14.14 36.38
CA ARG A 144 -8.70 -14.37 36.59
C ARG A 144 -9.51 -13.20 36.10
N VAL A 145 -9.86 -13.22 34.81
CA VAL A 145 -11.02 -12.46 34.30
C VAL A 145 -12.19 -13.45 34.24
N PRO A 146 -13.27 -13.27 35.02
CA PRO A 146 -14.48 -14.07 34.87
C PRO A 146 -15.19 -13.60 33.60
N ILE A 147 -14.82 -14.16 32.45
CA ILE A 147 -15.63 -14.08 31.24
C ILE A 147 -16.56 -15.29 31.30
N ASP A 148 -17.85 -15.05 31.45
CA ASP A 148 -18.88 -16.09 31.39
C ASP A 148 -19.05 -16.53 29.93
N ILE A 149 -18.31 -17.57 29.53
CA ILE A 149 -18.34 -18.16 28.18
C ILE A 149 -19.36 -19.32 28.13
N ALA A 150 -20.42 -19.28 28.92
CA ALA A 150 -21.43 -20.34 28.97
C ALA A 150 -22.62 -20.12 28.01
N GLY A 151 -22.60 -19.13 27.12
CA GLY A 151 -23.78 -18.83 26.31
C GLY A 151 -23.54 -18.12 24.99
N ALA A 152 -22.75 -18.68 24.06
CA ALA A 152 -22.89 -18.48 22.61
C ALA A 152 -21.78 -19.20 21.83
N MET A 153 -21.89 -20.51 21.66
CA MET A 153 -21.19 -21.23 20.59
C MET A 153 -22.20 -22.22 19.98
N PRO A 154 -22.69 -22.00 18.74
CA PRO A 154 -23.28 -23.09 17.99
C PRO A 154 -22.16 -24.04 17.59
N ALA A 155 -22.23 -25.27 18.10
CA ALA A 155 -21.37 -26.36 17.70
C ALA A 155 -21.89 -26.94 16.37
N ASP A 156 -21.36 -26.47 15.24
CA ASP A 156 -21.11 -27.31 14.06
C ASP A 156 -20.32 -26.51 13.00
N GLY A 157 -19.30 -27.12 12.38
CA GLY A 157 -18.58 -26.50 11.27
C GLY A 157 -17.06 -26.76 11.29
N GLY A 158 -16.67 -27.90 10.72
CA GLY A 158 -15.30 -28.42 10.75
C GLY A 158 -14.23 -27.54 10.10
N LEU A 159 -13.01 -27.73 10.58
CA LEU A 159 -11.77 -27.21 10.02
C LEU A 159 -11.47 -27.90 8.68
N GLY A 160 -12.09 -27.41 7.61
CA GLY A 160 -11.73 -27.73 6.24
C GLY A 160 -10.59 -26.84 5.77
N ALA A 161 -9.56 -27.46 5.19
CA ALA A 161 -8.52 -26.77 4.43
C ALA A 161 -9.14 -26.11 3.19
N GLY A 162 -9.49 -24.84 3.31
CA GLY A 162 -10.01 -23.99 2.24
C GLY A 162 -9.45 -22.59 2.41
N ALA A 163 -9.13 -21.90 1.31
CA ALA A 163 -8.74 -20.49 1.37
C ALA A 163 -9.79 -19.69 2.17
N PRO A 164 -9.39 -18.65 2.94
CA PRO A 164 -10.34 -17.82 3.66
C PRO A 164 -11.44 -17.33 2.72
N ASP A 165 -12.70 -17.62 3.05
CA ASP A 165 -13.84 -17.11 2.28
C ASP A 165 -13.99 -15.61 2.57
N ILE A 166 -13.41 -14.80 1.69
CA ILE A 166 -13.44 -13.34 1.78
C ILE A 166 -14.89 -12.84 1.78
N GLY A 167 -15.80 -13.50 1.05
CA GLY A 167 -17.21 -13.13 1.02
C GLY A 167 -17.87 -13.31 2.39
N ALA A 168 -17.64 -14.45 3.04
CA ALA A 168 -18.17 -14.70 4.38
C ALA A 168 -17.61 -13.73 5.44
N MET A 169 -16.32 -13.38 5.35
CA MET A 169 -15.71 -12.39 6.25
C MET A 169 -16.31 -10.99 6.08
N VAL A 170 -16.53 -10.55 4.84
CA VAL A 170 -17.14 -9.26 4.53
C VAL A 170 -18.60 -9.23 4.98
N ALA A 171 -19.38 -10.28 4.70
CA ALA A 171 -20.77 -10.36 5.16
C ALA A 171 -20.90 -10.29 6.69
N GLY A 172 -19.97 -10.93 7.42
CA GLY A 172 -19.92 -10.82 8.87
C GLY A 172 -19.61 -9.41 9.37
N LEU A 173 -18.77 -8.66 8.64
CA LEU A 173 -18.51 -7.24 8.93
C LEU A 173 -19.71 -6.35 8.61
N GLU A 174 -20.34 -6.56 7.46
CA GLU A 174 -21.56 -5.84 7.05
C GLU A 174 -22.66 -5.97 8.10
N ALA A 175 -22.90 -7.19 8.60
CA ALA A 175 -23.88 -7.43 9.66
C ALA A 175 -23.56 -6.63 10.94
N ARG A 176 -22.30 -6.64 11.40
CA ARG A 176 -21.89 -5.88 12.60
C ARG A 176 -22.00 -4.38 12.41
N VAL A 177 -21.71 -3.88 11.21
CA VAL A 177 -21.88 -2.46 10.86
C VAL A 177 -23.36 -2.09 10.85
N ALA A 178 -24.22 -2.93 10.25
CA ALA A 178 -25.67 -2.72 10.21
C ALA A 178 -26.32 -2.76 11.61
N GLU A 179 -25.80 -3.59 12.51
CA GLU A 179 -26.23 -3.65 13.92
C GLU A 179 -25.75 -2.44 14.74
N GLY A 180 -24.90 -1.58 14.19
CA GLY A 180 -24.36 -0.39 14.88
C GLY A 180 -23.28 -0.72 15.92
N GLY A 181 -22.91 -1.99 16.10
CA GLY A 181 -21.89 -2.42 17.05
C GLY A 181 -20.44 -2.21 16.57
N ALA A 182 -20.24 -1.99 15.27
CA ALA A 182 -18.89 -1.89 14.70
C ALA A 182 -18.09 -0.68 15.20
N SER A 183 -16.81 -0.92 15.47
CA SER A 183 -15.80 0.10 15.75
C SER A 183 -15.40 0.87 14.47
N ALA A 184 -14.74 2.03 14.64
CA ALA A 184 -14.22 2.79 13.49
C ALA A 184 -13.24 1.95 12.65
N ASP A 185 -12.39 1.14 13.28
CA ASP A 185 -11.44 0.28 12.58
C ASP A 185 -12.11 -0.84 11.78
N GLU A 186 -13.20 -1.42 12.31
CA GLU A 186 -13.99 -2.41 11.58
C GLU A 186 -14.70 -1.80 10.36
N ILE A 187 -15.22 -0.58 10.50
CA ILE A 187 -15.81 0.16 9.37
C ILE A 187 -14.72 0.45 8.33
N LYS A 188 -13.54 0.92 8.73
CA LYS A 188 -12.41 1.14 7.81
C LYS A 188 -11.95 -0.15 7.13
N MET A 189 -11.99 -1.28 7.83
CA MET A 189 -11.72 -2.58 7.25
C MET A 189 -12.77 -2.95 6.19
N LEU A 190 -14.06 -2.78 6.50
CA LEU A 190 -15.14 -3.01 5.54
C LEU A 190 -15.00 -2.14 4.29
N LEU A 191 -14.70 -0.84 4.46
CA LEU A 191 -14.51 0.09 3.35
C LEU A 191 -13.33 -0.31 2.44
N ARG A 192 -12.22 -0.79 3.01
CA ARG A 192 -11.11 -1.36 2.22
C ARG A 192 -11.52 -2.62 1.46
N SER A 193 -12.36 -3.45 2.06
CA SER A 193 -12.91 -4.63 1.36
C SER A 193 -13.81 -4.23 0.20
N TYR A 194 -14.66 -3.21 0.35
CA TYR A 194 -15.48 -2.69 -0.74
C TYR A 194 -14.65 -2.11 -1.88
N ASP A 195 -13.59 -1.35 -1.58
CA ASP A 195 -12.67 -0.83 -2.59
C ASP A 195 -12.05 -1.98 -3.41
N THR A 196 -11.60 -3.04 -2.73
CA THR A 196 -11.03 -4.24 -3.40
C THR A 196 -12.06 -4.96 -4.27
N LEU A 197 -13.33 -4.97 -3.87
CA LEU A 197 -14.43 -5.63 -4.57
C LEU A 197 -15.10 -4.73 -5.62
N GLY A 198 -14.72 -3.45 -5.74
CA GLY A 198 -15.36 -2.48 -6.62
C GLY A 198 -16.79 -2.10 -6.22
N ARG A 199 -17.14 -2.26 -4.94
CA ARG A 199 -18.47 -2.01 -4.35
C ARG A 199 -18.58 -0.58 -3.82
N ILE A 200 -18.36 0.40 -4.70
CA ILE A 200 -18.19 1.81 -4.33
C ILE A 200 -19.51 2.44 -3.85
N GLU A 201 -20.63 2.04 -4.45
CA GLU A 201 -21.97 2.48 -4.07
C GLU A 201 -22.32 2.04 -2.64
N GLU A 202 -22.01 0.80 -2.25
CA GLU A 202 -22.20 0.32 -0.89
C GLU A 202 -21.25 1.00 0.10
N ALA A 203 -20.01 1.27 -0.31
CA ALA A 203 -19.07 2.02 0.51
C ALA A 203 -19.59 3.42 0.84
N ARG A 204 -20.29 4.06 -0.09
CA ARG A 204 -20.84 5.40 0.10
C ARG A 204 -21.88 5.47 1.21
N ALA A 205 -22.81 4.51 1.24
CA ALA A 205 -23.81 4.42 2.30
C ALA A 205 -23.17 4.19 3.68
N VAL A 206 -22.13 3.35 3.74
CA VAL A 206 -21.36 3.12 4.98
C VAL A 206 -20.59 4.38 5.39
N LEU A 207 -20.00 5.11 4.44
CA LEU A 207 -19.27 6.36 4.70
C LEU A 207 -20.18 7.47 5.23
N ASP A 208 -21.42 7.58 4.74
CA ASP A 208 -22.40 8.52 5.27
C ASP A 208 -22.67 8.26 6.76
N ALA A 209 -23.00 7.02 7.12
CA ALA A 209 -23.22 6.63 8.52
C ALA A 209 -21.95 6.78 9.38
N ALA A 210 -20.77 6.51 8.79
CA ALA A 210 -19.49 6.63 9.48
C ALA A 210 -19.15 8.09 9.82
N ILE A 211 -19.40 9.03 8.90
CA ILE A 211 -19.17 10.46 9.13
C ILE A 211 -20.13 11.00 10.20
N GLU A 212 -21.38 10.55 10.23
CA GLU A 212 -22.33 10.94 11.30
C GLU A 212 -21.85 10.47 12.68
N ARG A 213 -21.32 9.25 12.77
CA ARG A 213 -20.86 8.66 14.04
C ARG A 213 -19.48 9.15 14.45
N PHE A 214 -18.60 9.41 13.50
CA PHE A 214 -17.20 9.79 13.70
C PHE A 214 -16.86 11.05 12.88
N PRO A 215 -17.49 12.20 13.18
CA PRO A 215 -17.39 13.40 12.34
C PRO A 215 -15.97 13.98 12.23
N ASN A 216 -15.13 13.72 13.24
CA ASN A 216 -13.76 14.20 13.29
C ASN A 216 -12.75 13.19 12.72
N ASP A 217 -13.16 12.00 12.28
CA ASP A 217 -12.23 11.06 11.66
C ASP A 217 -11.95 11.51 10.21
N PRO A 218 -10.70 11.85 9.87
CA PRO A 218 -10.37 12.33 8.54
C PRO A 218 -10.45 11.25 7.46
N GLU A 219 -10.26 9.97 7.80
CA GLU A 219 -10.26 8.88 6.82
C GLU A 219 -11.66 8.65 6.26
N PHE A 220 -12.72 8.77 7.06
CA PHE A 220 -14.08 8.66 6.55
C PHE A 220 -14.44 9.83 5.62
N ARG A 221 -14.01 11.05 5.97
CA ARG A 221 -14.23 12.23 5.13
C ARG A 221 -13.48 12.14 3.81
N LEU A 222 -12.21 11.71 3.83
CA LEU A 222 -11.42 11.44 2.62
C LEU A 222 -11.99 10.29 1.80
N GLY A 223 -12.42 9.21 2.45
CA GLY A 223 -13.05 8.06 1.79
C GLY A 223 -14.33 8.47 1.05
N TRP A 224 -15.14 9.34 1.66
CA TRP A 224 -16.33 9.90 1.03
C TRP A 224 -15.99 10.76 -0.19
N LEU A 225 -14.99 11.65 -0.08
CA LEU A 225 -14.54 12.46 -1.22
C LEU A 225 -14.05 11.60 -2.39
N ARG A 226 -13.30 10.54 -2.11
CA ARG A 226 -12.85 9.58 -3.11
C ARG A 226 -14.03 8.87 -3.78
N ALA A 227 -14.97 8.37 -2.99
CA ALA A 227 -16.16 7.69 -3.50
C ALA A 227 -17.01 8.62 -4.38
N ALA A 228 -17.13 9.90 -4.00
CA ALA A 228 -17.88 10.91 -4.75
C ALA A 228 -17.22 11.31 -6.07
N VAL A 229 -15.89 11.21 -6.20
CA VAL A 229 -15.22 11.38 -7.49
C VAL A 229 -15.39 10.13 -8.38
N SER A 230 -15.37 8.93 -7.79
CA SER A 230 -15.51 7.68 -8.52
C SER A 230 -16.92 7.43 -9.04
N VAL A 231 -17.93 7.75 -8.23
CA VAL A 231 -19.36 7.62 -8.57
C VAL A 231 -20.06 8.95 -8.24
N PRO A 232 -19.97 9.94 -9.15
CA PRO A 232 -20.54 11.27 -8.92
C PRO A 232 -22.07 11.24 -8.85
N GLN A 233 -22.64 11.95 -7.89
CA GLN A 233 -24.07 12.23 -7.80
C GLN A 233 -24.35 13.74 -7.92
N PRO A 234 -25.53 14.16 -8.44
CA PRO A 234 -25.81 15.58 -8.74
C PRO A 234 -25.64 16.55 -7.57
N ASP A 235 -25.84 16.08 -6.33
CA ASP A 235 -25.85 16.93 -5.14
C ASP A 235 -24.53 16.88 -4.34
N ASP A 236 -23.49 16.26 -4.90
CA ASP A 236 -22.22 16.02 -4.20
C ASP A 236 -21.40 17.28 -3.99
N GLY A 237 -21.42 18.19 -4.96
CA GLY A 237 -20.46 19.30 -5.04
C GLY A 237 -20.42 20.15 -3.76
N ALA A 238 -21.58 20.54 -3.23
CA ALA A 238 -21.64 21.38 -2.04
C ALA A 238 -21.10 20.66 -0.79
N ARG A 239 -21.47 19.39 -0.60
CA ARG A 239 -21.02 18.58 0.53
C ARG A 239 -19.53 18.25 0.41
N ALA A 240 -19.06 17.93 -0.78
CA ALA A 240 -17.67 17.63 -1.05
C ALA A 240 -16.77 18.84 -0.75
N LEU A 241 -17.16 20.03 -1.20
CA LEU A 241 -16.44 21.26 -0.87
C LEU A 241 -16.38 21.49 0.65
N ALA A 242 -17.52 21.36 1.35
CA ALA A 242 -17.55 21.53 2.81
C ALA A 242 -16.65 20.53 3.54
N LEU A 243 -16.65 19.26 3.13
CA LEU A 243 -15.79 18.23 3.71
C LEU A 243 -14.31 18.51 3.45
N ALA A 244 -13.95 18.88 2.22
CA ALA A 244 -12.57 19.19 1.87
C ALA A 244 -12.06 20.44 2.61
N GLU A 245 -12.89 21.48 2.73
CA GLU A 245 -12.54 22.71 3.46
C GLU A 245 -12.42 22.47 4.97
N GLY A 246 -13.31 21.65 5.55
CA GLY A 246 -13.19 21.21 6.95
C GLY A 246 -11.89 20.44 7.20
N LEU A 247 -11.54 19.51 6.31
CA LEU A 247 -10.26 18.79 6.39
C LEU A 247 -9.04 19.71 6.29
N ILE A 248 -9.08 20.72 5.41
CA ILE A 248 -7.99 21.70 5.28
C ILE A 248 -7.90 22.59 6.52
N ALA A 249 -9.02 22.97 7.13
CA ALA A 249 -9.02 23.77 8.35
C ALA A 249 -8.38 23.01 9.53
N GLU A 250 -8.62 21.71 9.63
CA GLU A 250 -8.05 20.85 10.66
C GLU A 250 -6.61 20.41 10.36
N MET A 251 -6.32 20.10 9.09
CA MET A 251 -5.02 19.62 8.61
C MET A 251 -4.59 20.40 7.35
N PRO A 252 -4.01 21.60 7.52
CA PRO A 252 -3.68 22.49 6.40
C PRO A 252 -2.72 21.88 5.36
N ASP A 253 -1.88 20.94 5.78
CA ASP A 253 -0.87 20.30 4.94
C ASP A 253 -1.37 19.01 4.27
N LEU A 254 -2.64 18.63 4.46
CA LEU A 254 -3.22 17.45 3.82
C LEU A 254 -3.47 17.70 2.33
N LEU A 255 -2.48 17.33 1.51
CA LEU A 255 -2.49 17.57 0.06
C LEU A 255 -3.71 16.96 -0.65
N GLU A 256 -4.18 15.80 -0.20
CA GLU A 256 -5.34 15.11 -0.79
C GLU A 256 -6.63 15.94 -0.63
N ALA A 257 -6.81 16.66 0.48
CA ALA A 257 -7.96 17.52 0.69
C ALA A 257 -7.92 18.76 -0.24
N HIS A 258 -6.75 19.35 -0.45
CA HIS A 258 -6.56 20.44 -1.43
C HIS A 258 -6.84 20.00 -2.86
N TRP A 259 -6.47 18.76 -3.19
CA TRP A 259 -6.79 18.16 -4.49
C TRP A 259 -8.31 18.07 -4.70
N TYR A 260 -9.03 17.44 -3.77
CA TYR A 260 -10.50 17.33 -3.88
C TYR A 260 -11.19 18.70 -3.88
N ARG A 261 -10.74 19.65 -3.05
CA ARG A 261 -11.25 21.03 -3.09
C ARG A 261 -11.09 21.64 -4.49
N GLY A 262 -9.91 21.50 -5.10
CA GLY A 262 -9.66 21.97 -6.45
C GLY A 262 -10.60 21.34 -7.48
N LEU A 263 -10.84 20.02 -7.41
CA LEU A 263 -11.75 19.31 -8.31
C LEU A 263 -13.18 19.85 -8.23
N TYR A 264 -13.72 19.98 -7.02
CA TYR A 264 -15.10 20.41 -6.83
C TYR A 264 -15.30 21.92 -7.02
N LEU A 265 -14.24 22.73 -6.89
CA LEU A 265 -14.30 24.15 -7.29
C LEU A 265 -14.43 24.30 -8.81
N ILE A 266 -13.80 23.41 -9.60
CA ILE A 266 -13.96 23.39 -11.06
C ILE A 266 -15.40 23.02 -11.42
N GLU A 267 -15.95 21.98 -10.78
CA GLU A 267 -17.33 21.54 -11.01
C GLU A 267 -18.36 22.64 -10.66
N ALA A 268 -18.09 23.41 -9.60
CA ALA A 268 -18.91 24.53 -9.19
C ALA A 268 -18.68 25.83 -10.02
N ASP A 269 -17.93 25.76 -11.12
CA ASP A 269 -17.58 26.90 -11.98
C ASP A 269 -16.85 28.04 -11.25
N ARG A 270 -16.16 27.73 -10.14
CA ARG A 270 -15.35 28.66 -9.34
C ARG A 270 -13.90 28.61 -9.80
N THR A 271 -13.67 28.88 -11.09
CA THR A 271 -12.39 28.68 -11.79
C THR A 271 -11.21 29.39 -11.14
N ASP A 272 -11.38 30.63 -10.68
CA ASP A 272 -10.28 31.39 -10.05
C ASP A 272 -9.83 30.79 -8.72
N GLU A 273 -10.79 30.35 -7.90
CA GLU A 273 -10.50 29.69 -6.63
C GLU A 273 -9.88 28.31 -6.85
N ALA A 274 -10.36 27.56 -7.85
CA ALA A 274 -9.77 26.29 -8.26
C ALA A 274 -8.32 26.48 -8.70
N ARG A 275 -8.04 27.49 -9.54
CA ARG A 275 -6.69 27.81 -10.00
C ARG A 275 -5.78 28.11 -8.81
N ASN A 276 -6.22 28.96 -7.88
CA ASN A 276 -5.44 29.30 -6.70
C ASN A 276 -5.13 28.06 -5.83
N ALA A 277 -6.11 27.20 -5.62
CA ALA A 277 -5.93 25.94 -4.87
C ALA A 277 -4.91 25.02 -5.55
N LEU A 278 -5.03 24.82 -6.86
CA LEU A 278 -4.15 23.97 -7.64
C LEU A 278 -2.73 24.54 -7.76
N MET A 279 -2.58 25.87 -7.87
CA MET A 279 -1.27 26.53 -7.86
C MET A 279 -0.56 26.41 -6.50
N TRP A 280 -1.31 26.41 -5.40
CA TRP A 280 -0.76 26.11 -4.08
C TRP A 280 -0.29 24.66 -3.97
N LEU A 281 -1.06 23.72 -4.53
CA LEU A 281 -0.78 22.29 -4.48
C LEU A 281 0.40 21.87 -5.37
N ALA A 282 0.50 22.41 -6.58
CA ALA A 282 1.49 22.02 -7.59
C ALA A 282 2.95 21.93 -7.08
N PRO A 283 3.52 22.94 -6.38
CA PRO A 283 4.91 22.90 -5.91
C PRO A 283 5.14 21.92 -4.74
N ARG A 284 4.08 21.38 -4.14
CA ARG A 284 4.15 20.43 -3.00
C ARG A 284 4.07 18.98 -3.43
N LEU A 285 3.74 18.72 -4.69
CA LEU A 285 3.69 17.38 -5.25
C LEU A 285 5.05 16.99 -5.83
N PRO A 286 5.48 15.72 -5.71
CA PRO A 286 6.69 15.24 -6.37
C PRO A 286 6.56 15.40 -7.90
N ALA A 287 7.57 15.99 -8.55
CA ALA A 287 7.53 16.35 -9.97
C ALA A 287 7.15 15.18 -10.90
N GLU A 288 7.68 13.98 -10.63
CA GLU A 288 7.43 12.79 -11.45
C GLU A 288 6.13 12.05 -11.10
N SER A 289 5.37 12.53 -10.10
CA SER A 289 4.15 11.85 -9.66
C SER A 289 3.00 12.00 -10.66
N PRO A 290 2.13 10.98 -10.79
CA PRO A 290 0.88 11.12 -11.54
C PRO A 290 0.02 12.29 -11.07
N ALA A 291 0.03 12.58 -9.76
CA ALA A 291 -0.70 13.70 -9.18
C ALA A 291 -0.19 15.06 -9.68
N HIS A 292 1.14 15.23 -9.78
CA HIS A 292 1.72 16.47 -10.31
C HIS A 292 1.29 16.70 -11.76
N ARG A 293 1.33 15.66 -12.61
CA ARG A 293 0.85 15.74 -14.00
C ARG A 293 -0.65 16.07 -14.08
N ALA A 294 -1.46 15.46 -13.23
CA ALA A 294 -2.91 15.72 -13.18
C ALA A 294 -3.22 17.17 -12.78
N VAL A 295 -2.50 17.72 -11.79
CA VAL A 295 -2.63 19.13 -11.39
C VAL A 295 -2.18 20.07 -12.52
N ALA A 296 -1.05 19.78 -13.16
CA ALA A 296 -0.54 20.59 -14.28
C ALA A 296 -1.55 20.63 -15.44
N ALA A 297 -2.06 19.48 -15.87
CA ALA A 297 -3.06 19.39 -16.94
C ALA A 297 -4.34 20.18 -16.61
N ARG A 298 -4.80 20.15 -15.35
CA ARG A 298 -5.96 20.94 -14.90
C ARG A 298 -5.67 22.44 -14.92
N LEU A 299 -4.49 22.87 -14.48
CA LEU A 299 -4.08 24.28 -14.52
C LEU A 299 -4.01 24.82 -15.96
N GLU A 300 -3.49 24.02 -16.88
CA GLU A 300 -3.47 24.35 -18.31
C GLU A 300 -4.89 24.48 -18.89
N ALA A 301 -5.78 23.52 -18.59
CA ALA A 301 -7.18 23.57 -19.02
C ALA A 301 -7.90 24.84 -18.52
N LEU A 302 -7.69 25.21 -17.26
CA LEU A 302 -8.27 26.44 -16.70
C LEU A 302 -7.66 27.70 -17.33
N ALA A 303 -6.39 27.69 -17.74
CA ALA A 303 -5.79 28.81 -18.46
C ALA A 303 -6.36 28.96 -19.88
N GLY A 304 -6.63 27.84 -20.57
CA GLY A 304 -7.24 27.83 -21.89
C GLY A 304 -8.68 28.34 -21.92
N ALA A 305 -9.47 28.09 -20.87
CA ALA A 305 -10.87 28.55 -20.77
C ALA A 305 -11.04 30.05 -20.50
N ALA A 306 -9.97 30.75 -20.12
CA ALA A 306 -10.01 32.19 -19.82
C ALA A 306 -9.67 33.08 -21.05
N ASN A 307 -9.31 32.48 -22.19
CA ASN A 307 -9.03 33.17 -23.46
C ASN A 307 -10.18 32.98 -24.45
#